data_AF-A0A951DKX5-F1
#
_entry.id   AF-A0A951DKX5-F1
#
_cell.length_a   1.000
_cell.length_b   1.000
_cell.length_c   1.000
_cell.angle_alpha   90.00
_cell.angle_beta   90.00
_cell.angle_gamma   90.00
#
_symmetry.space_group_name_H-M   'P 1'
#
loop_
_entity.id
_entity.type
_entity.pdbx_description
1 polymer ?
#
loop_
_entity_poly.entity_id
_entity_poly.type
_entity_poly.pdbx_seq_one_letter_code
_entity_poly.pdbx_strand_id
1 'polypeptide(L)'
;HGAPSVSRVVARFRRFVEGSVLVEHSADAFDTRLIARTVGRDLNADNVDTSRLAAAIWGLRDTIGLERLCKELGVTHRRPHHALADAEATAATFLALLHLGREKFGWRTLGDLLAFGQPPQLRFGMDANGNGATPARPRRRRRSRRAAPEAPPAGA
;
A
#
# COMPACT_ATOMS: atom_id res chain seq x y z
N HIS A 1 -20.79 25.42 -1.64
CA HIS A 1 -20.64 25.55 -3.11
C HIS A 1 -19.21 25.93 -3.42
N GLY A 2 -18.49 25.16 -4.25
CA GLY A 2 -17.04 25.35 -4.48
C GLY A 2 -16.26 24.06 -4.69
N ALA A 3 -16.86 22.89 -4.43
CA ALA A 3 -16.23 21.61 -4.71
C ALA A 3 -16.19 21.35 -6.23
N PRO A 4 -15.03 20.98 -6.80
CA PRO A 4 -14.93 20.59 -8.21
C PRO A 4 -15.72 19.29 -8.49
N SER A 5 -16.04 19.05 -9.75
CA SER A 5 -16.68 17.78 -10.15
C SER A 5 -15.78 16.58 -9.85
N VAL A 6 -16.40 15.47 -9.47
CA VAL A 6 -15.71 14.21 -9.16
C VAL A 6 -14.82 13.77 -10.32
N SER A 7 -15.32 13.86 -11.56
CA SER A 7 -14.54 13.51 -12.77
C SER A 7 -13.25 14.32 -12.89
N ARG A 8 -13.28 15.62 -12.54
CA ARG A 8 -12.09 16.49 -12.58
C ARG A 8 -11.08 16.12 -11.50
N VAL A 9 -11.55 15.79 -10.29
CA VAL A 9 -10.69 15.37 -9.17
C VAL A 9 -10.04 14.04 -9.48
N VAL A 10 -10.82 13.05 -9.93
CA VAL A 10 -10.33 11.71 -10.30
C VAL A 10 -9.28 11.79 -11.40
N ALA A 11 -9.52 12.57 -12.47
CA ALA A 11 -8.55 12.72 -13.56
C ALA A 11 -7.22 13.31 -13.08
N ARG A 12 -7.26 14.27 -12.14
CA ARG A 12 -6.05 14.84 -11.53
C ARG A 12 -5.35 13.84 -10.62
N PHE A 13 -6.10 13.15 -9.76
CA PHE A 13 -5.56 12.16 -8.84
C PHE A 13 -4.88 11.01 -9.61
N ARG A 14 -5.49 10.50 -10.68
CA ARG A 14 -4.89 9.43 -11.50
C ARG A 14 -3.53 9.81 -12.09
N ARG A 15 -3.37 11.03 -12.59
CA ARG A 15 -2.08 11.53 -13.07
C ARG A 15 -1.08 11.69 -11.94
N PHE A 16 -1.53 12.13 -10.77
CA PHE A 16 -0.69 12.29 -9.60
C PHE A 16 -0.11 10.96 -9.09
N VAL A 17 -0.89 9.88 -9.16
CA VAL A 17 -0.49 8.56 -8.62
C VAL A 17 0.08 7.61 -9.68
N GLU A 18 0.25 8.05 -10.93
CA GLU A 18 0.75 7.21 -12.01
C GLU A 18 2.15 6.67 -11.68
N GLY A 19 2.33 5.34 -11.80
CA GLY A 19 3.60 4.67 -11.49
C GLY A 19 3.94 4.58 -9.99
N SER A 20 3.05 5.05 -9.12
CA SER A 20 3.24 5.02 -7.66
C SER A 20 2.59 3.79 -7.02
N VAL A 21 3.01 3.48 -5.80
CA VAL A 21 2.28 2.56 -4.90
C VAL A 21 1.50 3.39 -3.91
N LEU A 22 0.20 3.11 -3.78
CA LEU A 22 -0.66 3.81 -2.84
C LEU A 22 -0.46 3.28 -1.44
N VAL A 23 -0.44 4.17 -0.45
CA VAL A 23 -0.43 3.81 0.96
C VAL A 23 -1.76 4.21 1.56
N GLU A 24 -2.41 3.29 2.26
CA GLU A 24 -3.71 3.51 2.89
C GLU A 24 -3.78 2.89 4.29
N HIS A 25 -4.86 3.22 5.01
CA HIS A 25 -5.19 2.62 6.30
C HIS A 25 -6.68 2.26 6.30
N SER A 26 -7.03 1.20 5.59
CA SER A 26 -8.44 0.96 5.23
C SER A 26 -8.86 -0.52 5.38
N ALA A 27 -8.00 -1.33 6.02
CA ALA A 27 -8.06 -2.78 6.28
C ALA A 27 -8.07 -3.68 5.03
N ASP A 28 -8.98 -3.38 4.10
CA ASP A 28 -9.30 -4.17 2.92
C ASP A 28 -9.27 -3.32 1.64
N ALA A 29 -8.33 -2.38 1.52
CA ALA A 29 -8.18 -1.53 0.35
C ALA A 29 -9.37 -0.60 0.03
N PHE A 30 -10.20 -0.26 1.02
CA PHE A 30 -11.47 0.45 0.81
C PHE A 30 -11.29 1.75 0.00
N ASP A 31 -10.29 2.58 0.31
CA ASP A 31 -10.05 3.84 -0.40
C ASP A 31 -9.72 3.58 -1.87
N THR A 32 -8.81 2.63 -2.14
CA THR A 32 -8.45 2.22 -3.49
C THR A 32 -9.69 1.70 -4.25
N ARG A 33 -10.57 0.92 -3.59
CA ARG A 33 -11.82 0.42 -4.21
C ARG A 33 -12.77 1.56 -4.54
N LEU A 34 -12.96 2.49 -3.62
CA LEU A 34 -13.88 3.63 -3.77
C LEU A 34 -13.46 4.50 -4.94
N ILE A 35 -12.16 4.80 -5.06
CA ILE A 35 -11.63 5.59 -6.16
C ILE A 35 -11.83 4.84 -7.47
N ALA A 36 -11.42 3.57 -7.55
CA ALA A 36 -11.54 2.78 -8.77
C ALA A 36 -13.00 2.66 -9.25
N ARG A 37 -13.96 2.45 -8.33
CA ARG A 37 -15.41 2.44 -8.64
C ARG A 37 -15.87 3.78 -9.22
N THR A 38 -15.37 4.88 -8.65
CA THR A 38 -15.68 6.23 -9.11
C THR A 38 -15.12 6.51 -10.51
N VAL A 39 -13.98 5.92 -10.87
CA VAL A 39 -13.38 6.03 -12.21
C VAL A 39 -14.02 5.07 -13.21
N GLY A 40 -14.63 3.98 -12.75
CA GLY A 40 -15.11 2.87 -13.57
C GLY A 40 -13.98 1.98 -14.13
N ARG A 41 -12.78 2.04 -13.55
CA ARG A 41 -11.62 1.21 -13.93
C ARG A 41 -10.61 1.12 -12.79
N ASP A 42 -9.76 0.11 -12.86
CA ASP A 42 -8.62 -0.03 -11.95
C ASP A 42 -7.66 1.17 -12.06
N LEU A 43 -7.04 1.51 -10.93
CA LEU A 43 -5.97 2.50 -10.83
C LEU A 43 -4.65 1.98 -11.39
N ASN A 44 -4.53 0.67 -11.63
CA ASN A 44 -3.29 0.00 -12.07
C ASN A 44 -2.11 0.32 -11.14
N ALA A 45 -2.39 0.48 -9.85
CA ALA A 45 -1.40 0.77 -8.81
C ALA A 45 -1.44 -0.36 -7.78
N ASP A 46 -0.27 -0.87 -7.40
CA ASP A 46 -0.17 -1.69 -6.19
C ASP A 46 -0.46 -0.78 -4.97
N ASN A 47 -0.90 -1.39 -3.87
CA ASN A 47 -1.17 -0.67 -2.62
C ASN A 47 -0.58 -1.39 -1.40
N VAL A 48 -0.28 -0.60 -0.38
CA VAL A 48 0.21 -1.03 0.92
C VAL A 48 -0.74 -0.51 1.98
N ASP A 49 -1.31 -1.42 2.76
CA ASP A 49 -2.18 -1.12 3.87
C ASP A 49 -1.40 -1.14 5.19
N THR A 50 -1.32 0.03 5.83
CA THR A 50 -0.61 0.21 7.09
C THR A 50 -1.21 -0.60 8.24
N SER A 51 -2.51 -0.89 8.22
CA SER A 51 -3.16 -1.75 9.21
C SER A 51 -2.68 -3.21 9.11
N ARG A 52 -2.32 -3.68 7.91
CA ARG A 52 -1.76 -5.01 7.67
C ARG A 52 -0.27 -5.08 8.02
N LEU A 53 0.50 -4.03 7.70
CA LEU A 53 1.88 -3.90 8.18
C LEU A 53 1.93 -3.93 9.71
N ALA A 54 1.03 -3.20 10.37
CA ALA A 54 0.86 -3.23 11.82
C ALA A 54 0.50 -4.64 12.32
N ALA A 55 -0.47 -5.32 11.69
CA ALA A 55 -0.83 -6.67 12.06
C ALA A 55 0.36 -7.65 11.95
N ALA A 56 1.18 -7.53 10.91
CA ALA A 56 2.40 -8.33 10.77
C ALA A 56 3.43 -8.01 11.87
N ILE A 57 3.67 -6.72 12.16
CA ILE A 57 4.62 -6.28 13.18
C ILE A 57 4.22 -6.73 14.57
N TRP A 58 2.93 -6.66 14.94
CA TRP A 58 2.46 -7.02 16.28
C TRP A 58 1.84 -8.42 16.38
N GLY A 59 1.81 -9.20 15.30
CA GLY A 59 1.21 -10.54 15.31
C GLY A 59 -0.29 -10.53 15.59
N LEU A 60 -1.01 -9.52 15.10
CA LEU A 60 -2.44 -9.36 15.33
C LEU A 60 -3.24 -10.35 14.46
N ARG A 61 -4.35 -10.87 15.01
CA ARG A 61 -5.30 -11.69 14.24
C ARG A 61 -6.09 -10.86 13.22
N ASP A 62 -6.37 -9.61 13.58
CA ASP A 62 -7.13 -8.64 12.78
C ASP A 62 -6.37 -7.33 12.63
N THR A 63 -6.87 -6.46 11.76
CA THR A 63 -6.31 -5.11 11.51
C THR A 63 -6.63 -4.15 12.66
N ILE A 64 -5.66 -3.33 13.03
CA ILE A 64 -5.82 -2.21 13.97
C ILE A 64 -6.36 -0.98 13.23
N GLY A 65 -7.23 -0.17 13.86
CA GLY A 65 -7.73 1.09 13.29
C GLY A 65 -6.75 2.26 13.47
N LEU A 66 -6.88 3.29 12.62
CA LEU A 66 -5.89 4.38 12.49
C LEU A 66 -5.67 5.15 13.78
N GLU A 67 -6.74 5.51 14.50
CA GLU A 67 -6.64 6.24 15.77
C GLU A 67 -5.86 5.45 16.83
N ARG A 68 -6.13 4.14 16.91
CA ARG A 68 -5.42 3.27 17.85
C ARG A 68 -3.97 3.13 17.41
N LEU A 69 -3.72 2.93 16.12
CA LEU A 69 -2.37 2.87 15.57
C LEU A 69 -1.56 4.15 15.87
N CYS A 70 -2.18 5.32 15.72
CA CYS A 70 -1.55 6.59 16.04
C CYS A 70 -1.16 6.67 17.52
N LYS A 71 -2.04 6.23 18.42
CA LYS A 71 -1.75 6.19 19.87
C LYS A 71 -0.57 5.26 20.19
N GLU A 72 -0.56 4.05 19.62
CA GLU A 72 0.53 3.07 19.83
C GLU A 72 1.89 3.60 19.32
N LEU A 73 1.88 4.38 18.23
CA LEU A 73 3.10 4.91 17.60
C LEU A 73 3.47 6.33 18.06
N GLY A 74 2.71 6.95 18.97
CA GLY A 74 2.93 8.34 19.38
C GLY A 74 2.74 9.37 18.26
N VAL A 75 1.95 9.05 17.24
CA VAL A 75 1.66 9.93 16.09
C VAL A 75 0.46 10.83 16.41
N THR A 76 0.56 12.11 16.07
CA THR A 76 -0.56 13.06 16.23
C THR A 76 -1.60 12.88 15.12
N HIS A 77 -2.83 12.56 15.51
CA HIS A 77 -4.00 12.54 14.61
C HIS A 77 -4.86 13.77 14.88
N ARG A 78 -4.56 14.87 14.15
CA ARG A 78 -5.06 16.22 14.48
C ARG A 78 -6.58 16.36 14.43
N ARG A 79 -7.24 15.65 13.52
CA ARG A 79 -8.68 15.75 13.30
C ARG A 79 -9.23 14.46 12.67
N PRO A 80 -9.54 13.43 13.48
CA PRO A 80 -10.04 12.16 12.98
C PRO A 80 -11.27 12.31 12.08
N HIS A 81 -11.38 11.43 11.08
CA HIS A 81 -12.46 11.38 10.09
C HIS A 81 -12.48 12.55 9.10
N HIS A 82 -11.41 13.36 9.06
CA HIS A 82 -11.19 14.33 7.99
C HIS A 82 -10.14 13.79 7.03
N ALA A 83 -10.52 13.60 5.76
CA ALA A 83 -9.71 12.93 4.75
C ALA A 83 -8.23 13.40 4.67
N LEU A 84 -7.98 14.71 4.77
CA LEU A 84 -6.61 15.23 4.78
C LEU A 84 -5.84 14.82 6.05
N ALA A 85 -6.48 14.96 7.22
CA ALA A 85 -5.85 14.60 8.49
C ALA A 85 -5.63 13.09 8.61
N ASP A 86 -6.55 12.27 8.07
CA ASP A 86 -6.40 10.82 8.01
C ASP A 86 -5.26 10.41 7.06
N ALA A 87 -5.10 11.08 5.91
CA ALA A 87 -3.99 10.84 4.99
C ALA A 87 -2.63 11.21 5.61
N GLU A 88 -2.56 12.33 6.33
CA GLU A 88 -1.34 12.75 7.05
C GLU A 88 -0.98 11.77 8.18
N ALA A 89 -1.96 11.35 8.97
CA ALA A 89 -1.77 10.35 10.02
C ALA A 89 -1.36 8.99 9.44
N THR A 90 -1.95 8.58 8.32
CA THR A 90 -1.56 7.37 7.57
C THR A 90 -0.11 7.46 7.10
N ALA A 91 0.32 8.60 6.56
CA ALA A 91 1.70 8.79 6.13
C ALA A 91 2.69 8.72 7.31
N ALA A 92 2.37 9.37 8.43
CA ALA A 92 3.22 9.37 9.62
C ALA A 92 3.33 7.97 10.24
N THR A 93 2.20 7.25 10.37
CA THR A 93 2.19 5.87 10.87
C THR A 93 2.92 4.91 9.92
N PHE A 94 2.78 5.07 8.60
CA PHE A 94 3.55 4.31 7.62
C PHE A 94 5.05 4.45 7.84
N LEU A 95 5.56 5.67 8.01
CA LEU A 95 6.99 5.92 8.24
C LEU A 95 7.48 5.26 9.54
N ALA A 96 6.70 5.32 10.62
CA ALA A 96 7.02 4.65 11.88
C ALA A 96 7.03 3.12 11.73
N LEU A 97 6.04 2.55 11.02
CA LEU A 97 5.98 1.11 10.72
C LEU A 97 7.15 0.66 9.83
N LEU A 98 7.62 1.49 8.89
CA LEU A 98 8.81 1.19 8.09
C LEU A 98 10.05 1.05 8.98
N HIS A 99 10.21 1.93 9.97
CA HIS A 99 11.32 1.85 10.91
C HIS A 99 11.26 0.56 11.73
N LEU A 100 10.10 0.26 12.34
CA LEU A 100 9.90 -0.97 13.11
C LEU A 100 10.08 -2.23 12.26
N GLY A 101 9.55 -2.24 11.04
CA GLY A 101 9.67 -3.37 10.11
C GLY A 101 11.10 -3.58 9.59
N ARG A 102 11.89 -2.51 9.45
CA ARG A 102 13.33 -2.61 9.15
C ARG A 102 14.09 -3.34 10.26
N GLU A 103 13.80 -3.03 11.51
CA GLU A 103 14.45 -3.65 12.66
C GLU A 103 14.00 -5.09 12.86
N LYS A 104 12.69 -5.34 12.80
CA LYS A 104 12.10 -6.64 13.12
C LYS A 104 12.22 -7.67 11.99
N PHE A 105 12.06 -7.25 10.74
CA PHE A 105 11.97 -8.14 9.58
C PHE A 105 13.02 -7.86 8.50
N GLY A 106 13.81 -6.79 8.63
CA GLY A 106 14.79 -6.42 7.63
C GLY A 106 14.19 -5.87 6.33
N TRP A 107 13.00 -5.28 6.36
CA TRP A 107 12.37 -4.70 5.17
C TRP A 107 13.24 -3.59 4.56
N ARG A 108 13.67 -3.74 3.30
CA ARG A 108 14.52 -2.76 2.61
C ARG A 108 14.01 -2.36 1.24
N THR A 109 13.05 -3.10 0.71
CA THR A 109 12.52 -2.92 -0.64
C THR A 109 11.01 -2.79 -0.60
N LEU A 110 10.45 -2.17 -1.65
CA LEU A 110 9.01 -2.18 -1.87
C LEU A 110 8.43 -3.60 -1.95
N GLY A 111 9.21 -4.56 -2.48
CA GLY A 111 8.80 -5.96 -2.55
C GLY A 111 8.57 -6.58 -1.17
N ASP A 112 9.39 -6.18 -0.18
CA ASP A 112 9.20 -6.62 1.20
C ASP A 112 7.89 -6.07 1.75
N LEU A 113 7.64 -4.76 1.57
CA LEU A 113 6.40 -4.13 2.04
C LEU A 113 5.15 -4.75 1.40
N LEU A 114 5.19 -5.03 0.10
CA LEU A 114 4.08 -5.66 -0.60
C LEU A 114 3.84 -7.11 -0.13
N ALA A 115 4.87 -7.82 0.33
CA ALA A 115 4.70 -9.18 0.83
C ALA A 115 3.88 -9.23 2.15
N PHE A 116 3.90 -8.16 2.95
CA PHE A 116 3.21 -8.10 4.25
C PHE A 116 2.00 -7.17 4.27
N GLY A 117 2.06 -6.06 3.53
CA GLY A 117 1.09 -4.97 3.59
C GLY A 117 0.06 -4.98 2.48
N GLN A 118 0.19 -5.84 1.46
CA GLN A 118 -0.73 -5.80 0.33
C GLN A 118 -2.11 -6.36 0.72
N PRO A 119 -3.19 -5.58 0.63
CA PRO A 119 -4.54 -6.07 0.87
C PRO A 119 -5.02 -7.00 -0.25
N PRO A 120 -6.14 -7.72 -0.04
CA PRO A 120 -6.75 -8.55 -1.08
C PRO A 120 -6.94 -7.76 -2.38
N GLN A 121 -6.54 -8.35 -3.50
CA GLN A 121 -6.57 -7.68 -4.80
C GLN A 121 -8.00 -7.34 -5.22
N LEU A 122 -8.16 -6.13 -5.74
CA LEU A 122 -9.39 -5.67 -6.38
C LEU A 122 -9.68 -6.51 -7.62
N ARG A 123 -10.84 -7.16 -7.66
CA ARG A 123 -11.32 -7.87 -8.85
C ARG A 123 -12.40 -7.03 -9.53
N PHE A 124 -12.01 -6.25 -10.54
CA PHE A 124 -12.97 -5.56 -11.40
C PHE A 124 -13.60 -6.54 -12.39
N GLY A 125 -14.93 -6.52 -12.50
CA GLY A 125 -15.66 -7.33 -13.48
C GLY A 125 -15.97 -8.77 -13.04
N MET A 126 -15.86 -9.11 -11.75
CA MET A 126 -16.45 -10.34 -11.23
C MET A 126 -17.92 -10.14 -10.85
N ASP A 127 -18.78 -10.99 -11.39
CA ASP A 127 -20.16 -11.12 -10.91
C ASP A 127 -20.20 -11.74 -9.50
N ALA A 128 -21.39 -11.79 -8.89
CA ALA A 128 -21.58 -12.30 -7.53
C ALA A 128 -21.13 -13.78 -7.34
N ASN A 129 -20.91 -14.52 -8.44
CA ASN A 129 -20.42 -15.90 -8.44
C ASN A 129 -18.89 -16.00 -8.64
N GLY A 130 -18.18 -14.88 -8.73
CA GLY A 130 -16.73 -14.86 -8.91
C GLY A 130 -16.26 -15.14 -10.33
N ASN A 131 -17.14 -15.01 -11.34
CA ASN A 131 -16.76 -15.12 -12.75
C ASN A 131 -16.43 -13.73 -13.31
N GLY A 132 -15.17 -13.56 -13.74
CA GLY A 132 -14.67 -12.32 -14.33
C GLY A 132 -13.25 -12.47 -14.86
N ALA A 133 -12.96 -11.89 -16.02
CA ALA A 133 -11.64 -11.96 -16.64
C ALA A 133 -10.62 -11.17 -15.80
N THR A 134 -9.66 -11.87 -15.21
CA THR A 134 -8.54 -11.23 -14.51
C THR A 134 -7.54 -10.75 -15.56
N PRO A 135 -7.25 -9.44 -15.68
CA PRO A 135 -6.17 -9.01 -16.57
C PRO A 135 -4.85 -9.57 -16.01
N ALA A 136 -4.15 -10.35 -16.83
CA ALA A 136 -2.86 -10.93 -16.45
C ALA A 136 -1.85 -9.80 -16.15
N ARG A 137 -1.27 -9.80 -14.95
CA ARG A 137 -0.16 -8.89 -14.61
C ARG A 137 0.95 -9.03 -15.66
N PRO A 138 1.53 -7.94 -16.19
CA PRO A 138 2.73 -8.05 -17.00
C PRO A 138 3.83 -8.68 -16.14
N ARG A 139 4.40 -9.80 -16.61
CA ARG A 139 5.50 -10.49 -15.93
C ARG A 139 6.67 -9.51 -15.80
N ARG A 140 6.90 -8.98 -14.58
CA ARG A 140 8.09 -8.18 -14.27
C ARG A 140 9.31 -9.04 -14.61
N ARG A 141 10.10 -8.60 -15.59
CA ARG A 141 11.40 -9.20 -15.90
C ARG A 141 12.25 -9.18 -14.63
N ARG A 142 12.53 -10.36 -14.05
CA ARG A 142 13.59 -10.51 -13.05
C ARG A 142 14.86 -9.96 -13.70
N ARG A 143 15.37 -8.82 -13.24
CA ARG A 143 16.77 -8.47 -13.51
C ARG A 143 17.60 -9.56 -12.84
N SER A 144 18.24 -10.39 -13.66
CA SER A 144 19.23 -11.37 -13.23
C SER A 144 20.26 -10.65 -12.36
N ARG A 145 20.43 -11.14 -11.12
CA ARG A 145 21.57 -10.75 -10.29
C ARG A 145 22.83 -11.07 -11.10
N ARG A 146 23.58 -10.04 -11.49
CA ARG A 146 24.93 -10.22 -12.04
C ARG A 146 25.76 -10.79 -10.90
N ALA A 147 26.33 -11.98 -11.09
CA ALA A 147 27.23 -12.58 -10.12
C ALA A 147 28.40 -11.62 -9.83
N ALA A 148 28.74 -11.47 -8.56
CA ALA A 148 29.95 -10.78 -8.13
C ALA A 148 31.18 -11.61 -8.59
N PRO A 149 32.30 -10.97 -8.96
CA PRO A 149 33.51 -11.70 -9.31
C PRO A 149 34.09 -12.40 -8.07
N GLU A 150 34.48 -13.66 -8.23
CA GLU A 150 35.20 -14.45 -7.22
C GLU A 150 36.52 -13.77 -6.83
N ALA A 151 36.81 -13.77 -5.53
CA ALA A 151 38.11 -13.35 -5.00
C ALA A 151 39.18 -14.40 -5.38
N PRO A 152 40.42 -13.97 -5.69
CA PRO A 152 41.49 -14.92 -6.02
C PRO A 152 41.90 -15.75 -4.80
N PRO A 153 42.37 -17.00 -5.00
CA PRO A 153 42.77 -17.86 -3.90
C PRO A 153 44.03 -17.34 -3.21
N ALA A 154 44.02 -17.36 -1.88
CA ALA A 154 45.22 -17.19 -1.08
C ALA A 154 46.15 -18.39 -1.29
N GLY A 155 47.39 -18.13 -1.68
CA GLY A 155 48.41 -19.15 -1.88
C GLY A 155 49.76 -18.72 -1.32
N ALA A 156 50.27 -19.59 -0.45
CA ALA A 156 51.66 -19.82 0.01
C ALA A 156 52.39 -18.70 0.76
#